data_AF-A0A4R3T647-F1
#
_entry.id   AF-A0A4R3T647-F1
#
_cell.length_a   1.000
_cell.length_b   1.000
_cell.length_c   1.000
_cell.angle_alpha   90.00
_cell.angle_beta   90.00
_cell.angle_gamma   90.00
#
_symmetry.space_group_name_H-M   'P 1'
#
loop_
_entity.id
_entity.type
_entity.pdbx_description
1 polymer ?
#
loop_
_entity_poly.entity_id
_entity_poly.type
_entity_poly.pdbx_seq_one_letter_code
_entity_poly.pdbx_strand_id
1 'polypeptide(L)'
;MVPNEIQAAVKATEQKYTEEDFRKKDTLNHLMIGILRCYGILTLTEFDMLCEKYAIAIPSIEEYYLTALYLHPYFSLYSRQDGSMLLVNEEIFDYIDQVIDIQNSHVYCVCDRKKDELLAIGTTGVNTNHPAINTLYKILSESTFTYIENGFWADFFFAVHTCKDPANLIQWFDDLSIDDDMLASLSEAVLDAYFNTPSAALFGCTPMEYMDYINEQSQQSMQGNASLDENDTALFYDIYLALLEYTNKKYKIVKGLKKIYHRSHLEPEKMTKIRNFLFEHRNIIDDFIKKNPFQFDEEKLALIKDFKYAVKGMGIIIKYEADYTVISMQDDNFYAILGLTTNIDEVIPNEQLPYPVQITLLPWRNKIIYDGLLESYAIQVGKNMKKMIAEELANHHLITSIKPFQA
;
A
#
# COMPACT_ATOMS: atom_id res chain seq x y z
N MET A 1 1.21 54.02 9.05
CA MET A 1 2.38 54.36 8.20
C MET A 1 3.40 53.24 8.36
N VAL A 2 3.83 52.61 7.26
CA VAL A 2 4.88 51.59 7.29
C VAL A 2 6.20 52.28 7.70
N PRO A 3 6.95 51.76 8.70
CA PRO A 3 8.22 52.33 9.14
C PRO A 3 9.21 52.55 7.97
N ASN A 4 9.95 53.66 8.01
CA ASN A 4 10.91 54.05 6.95
C ASN A 4 11.97 52.97 6.66
N GLU A 5 12.36 52.20 7.67
CA GLU A 5 13.31 51.09 7.56
C GLU A 5 12.74 49.94 6.72
N ILE A 6 11.44 49.64 6.86
CA ILE A 6 10.76 48.62 6.05
C ILE A 6 10.63 49.12 4.60
N GLN A 7 10.31 50.39 4.38
CA GLN A 7 10.25 50.96 3.03
C GLN A 7 11.61 50.94 2.33
N ALA A 8 12.70 51.22 3.07
CA ALA A 8 14.06 51.14 2.55
C ALA A 8 14.46 49.70 2.21
N ALA A 9 14.10 48.73 3.05
CA ALA A 9 14.36 47.31 2.82
C ALA A 9 13.56 46.76 1.60
N VAL A 10 12.29 47.14 1.45
CA VAL A 10 11.47 46.78 0.28
C VAL A 10 12.09 47.34 -1.00
N LYS A 11 12.43 48.64 -1.04
CA LYS A 11 13.09 49.25 -2.20
C LYS A 11 14.44 48.61 -2.55
N ALA A 12 15.25 48.27 -1.54
CA ALA A 12 16.52 47.58 -1.76
C ALA A 12 16.32 46.17 -2.33
N THR A 13 15.21 45.50 -1.98
CA THR A 13 14.84 44.18 -2.50
C THR A 13 14.29 44.28 -3.93
N GLU A 14 13.45 45.27 -4.24
CA GLU A 14 12.96 45.56 -5.61
C GLU A 14 14.09 45.91 -6.59
N GLN A 15 15.20 46.46 -6.09
CA GLN A 15 16.40 46.70 -6.91
C GLN A 15 17.24 45.44 -7.15
N LYS A 16 17.07 44.41 -6.31
CA LYS A 16 17.83 43.15 -6.36
C LYS A 16 17.11 42.04 -7.12
N TYR A 17 15.79 42.07 -7.19
CA TYR A 17 14.94 41.05 -7.82
C TYR A 17 13.98 41.66 -8.83
N THR A 18 13.77 40.98 -9.95
CA THR A 18 12.81 41.39 -10.98
C THR A 18 11.39 40.88 -10.67
N GLU A 19 10.38 41.47 -11.31
CA GLU A 19 9.00 40.95 -11.24
C GLU A 19 8.90 39.48 -11.70
N GLU A 20 9.74 39.08 -12.67
CA GLU A 20 9.83 37.70 -13.13
C GLU A 20 10.37 36.76 -12.04
N ASP A 21 11.30 37.22 -11.20
CA ASP A 21 11.83 36.45 -10.07
C ASP A 21 10.78 36.23 -8.99
N PHE A 22 9.94 37.24 -8.69
CA PHE A 22 8.81 37.09 -7.78
C PHE A 22 7.75 36.12 -8.31
N ARG A 23 7.36 36.24 -9.59
CA ARG A 23 6.40 35.31 -10.22
C ARG A 23 6.89 33.87 -10.21
N LYS A 24 8.18 33.64 -10.48
CA LYS A 24 8.80 32.32 -10.36
C LYS A 24 8.71 31.78 -8.94
N LYS A 25 9.06 32.60 -7.94
CA LYS A 25 8.98 32.21 -6.53
C LYS A 25 7.55 31.89 -6.09
N ASP A 26 6.57 32.69 -6.47
CA ASP A 26 5.16 32.43 -6.15
C ASP A 26 4.67 31.15 -6.82
N THR A 27 5.04 30.91 -8.07
CA THR A 27 4.70 29.65 -8.76
C THR A 27 5.24 28.43 -8.03
N LEU A 28 6.48 28.49 -7.55
CA LEU A 28 7.10 27.42 -6.77
C LEU A 28 6.37 27.19 -5.45
N ASN A 29 6.04 28.26 -4.73
CA ASN A 29 5.31 28.16 -3.48
C ASN A 29 3.93 27.52 -3.68
N HIS A 30 3.17 27.96 -4.69
CA HIS A 30 1.86 27.37 -4.98
C HIS A 30 1.97 25.89 -5.38
N LEU A 31 3.01 25.49 -6.14
CA LEU A 31 3.23 24.08 -6.42
C LEU A 31 3.46 23.25 -5.15
N MET A 32 4.25 23.78 -4.21
CA MET A 32 4.50 23.12 -2.92
C MET A 32 3.22 23.02 -2.08
N ILE A 33 2.41 24.09 -2.02
CA ILE A 33 1.09 24.06 -1.37
C ILE A 33 0.18 23.03 -2.03
N GLY A 34 0.17 22.98 -3.37
CA GLY A 34 -0.59 22.00 -4.15
C GLY A 34 -0.20 20.56 -3.83
N ILE A 35 1.11 20.28 -3.71
CA ILE A 35 1.64 18.99 -3.28
C ILE A 35 1.13 18.65 -1.87
N LEU A 36 1.27 19.58 -0.91
CA LEU A 36 0.83 19.38 0.47
C LEU A 36 -0.67 19.09 0.54
N ARG A 37 -1.51 19.90 -0.09
CA ARG A 37 -2.97 19.72 -0.10
C ARG A 37 -3.41 18.43 -0.78
N CYS A 38 -2.75 18.07 -1.87
CA CYS A 38 -3.09 16.87 -2.63
C CYS A 38 -2.72 15.59 -1.87
N TYR A 39 -1.48 15.47 -1.41
CA TYR A 39 -0.96 14.24 -0.81
C TYR A 39 -1.19 14.17 0.70
N GLY A 40 -1.35 15.32 1.37
CA GLY A 40 -1.70 15.49 2.78
C GLY A 40 -0.63 15.09 3.78
N ILE A 41 -0.09 13.88 3.68
CA ILE A 41 0.88 13.29 4.60
C ILE A 41 2.06 12.74 3.82
N LEU A 42 3.21 13.37 3.99
CA LEU A 42 4.47 13.03 3.31
C LEU A 42 5.59 12.87 4.32
N THR A 43 6.52 11.97 4.05
CA THR A 43 7.86 12.04 4.66
C THR A 43 8.65 13.18 4.03
N LEU A 44 9.72 13.64 4.71
CA LEU A 44 10.63 14.66 4.15
C LEU A 44 11.20 14.21 2.79
N THR A 45 11.65 12.95 2.70
CA THR A 45 12.15 12.36 1.46
C THR A 45 11.11 12.34 0.35
N GLU A 46 9.84 12.04 0.65
CA GLU A 46 8.77 12.07 -0.36
C GLU A 46 8.51 13.46 -0.89
N PHE A 47 8.52 14.45 0.00
CA PHE A 47 8.36 15.84 -0.39
C PHE A 47 9.51 16.30 -1.28
N ASP A 48 10.76 15.95 -0.94
CA ASP A 48 11.94 16.22 -1.77
C ASP A 48 11.82 15.58 -3.16
N MET A 49 11.46 14.29 -3.23
CA MET A 49 11.28 13.59 -4.50
C MET A 49 10.20 14.23 -5.38
N LEU A 50 9.09 14.67 -4.79
CA LEU A 50 8.04 15.39 -5.52
C LEU A 50 8.54 16.77 -5.97
N CYS A 51 9.28 17.50 -5.12
CA CYS A 51 9.87 18.77 -5.51
C CYS A 51 10.83 18.62 -6.70
N GLU A 52 11.73 17.63 -6.66
CA GLU A 52 12.63 17.30 -7.77
C GLU A 52 11.86 16.95 -9.05
N LYS A 53 10.82 16.10 -8.95
CA LYS A 53 9.96 15.69 -10.06
C LYS A 53 9.37 16.89 -10.80
N TYR A 54 8.96 17.93 -10.08
CA TYR A 54 8.35 19.13 -10.67
C TYR A 54 9.34 20.28 -10.93
N ALA A 55 10.65 20.00 -10.81
CA ALA A 55 11.76 20.93 -10.95
C ALA A 55 11.66 22.14 -10.00
N ILE A 56 11.25 21.87 -8.76
CA ILE A 56 11.21 22.85 -7.67
C ILE A 56 12.57 22.82 -6.97
N ALA A 57 13.38 23.86 -7.21
CA ALA A 57 14.66 24.01 -6.53
C ALA A 57 14.42 24.50 -5.10
N ILE A 58 14.64 23.63 -4.12
CA ILE A 58 14.62 23.99 -2.70
C ILE A 58 16.06 23.96 -2.14
N PRO A 59 16.54 25.03 -1.48
CA PRO A 59 17.57 24.86 -0.45
C PRO A 59 16.96 23.94 0.62
N SER A 60 17.73 22.98 1.16
CA SER A 60 17.25 21.80 1.94
C SER A 60 16.00 22.04 2.80
N ILE A 61 15.15 21.03 3.05
CA ILE A 61 13.91 21.22 3.83
C ILE A 61 14.16 21.91 5.19
N GLU A 62 15.29 21.64 5.85
CA GLU A 62 15.68 22.36 7.09
C GLU A 62 15.89 23.86 6.86
N GLU A 63 16.62 24.24 5.81
CA GLU A 63 16.79 25.64 5.42
C GLU A 63 15.45 26.25 4.98
N TYR A 64 14.61 25.47 4.29
CA TYR A 64 13.28 25.88 3.88
C TYR A 64 12.34 26.12 5.09
N TYR A 65 12.32 25.24 6.09
CA TYR A 65 11.54 25.43 7.32
C TYR A 65 11.98 26.68 8.08
N LEU A 66 13.26 27.04 8.04
CA LEU A 66 13.78 28.22 8.73
C LEU A 66 13.59 29.52 7.95
N THR A 67 13.44 29.47 6.63
CA THR A 67 13.49 30.65 5.75
C THR A 67 12.21 30.91 4.94
N ALA A 68 11.35 29.90 4.75
CA ALA A 68 10.14 29.99 3.94
C ALA A 68 8.90 30.24 4.79
N LEU A 69 8.87 31.40 5.45
CA LEU A 69 7.76 31.86 6.28
C LEU A 69 6.38 31.79 5.59
N TYR A 70 6.35 31.83 4.25
CA TYR A 70 5.14 31.74 3.44
C TYR A 70 4.45 30.37 3.50
N LEU A 71 5.19 29.26 3.68
CA LEU A 71 4.59 27.92 3.70
C LEU A 71 4.20 27.42 5.09
N HIS A 72 4.70 28.02 6.17
CA HIS A 72 4.35 27.61 7.54
C HIS A 72 2.84 27.50 7.82
N PRO A 73 1.96 28.35 7.27
CA PRO A 73 0.53 28.21 7.49
C PRO A 73 -0.09 26.96 6.85
N TYR A 74 0.62 26.28 5.95
CA TYR A 74 0.08 25.20 5.13
C TYR A 74 0.58 23.82 5.54
N PHE A 75 1.54 23.74 6.47
CA PHE A 75 1.98 22.45 6.97
C PHE A 75 2.47 22.49 8.41
N SER A 76 2.31 21.34 9.06
CA SER A 76 2.85 21.04 10.37
C SER A 76 3.78 19.83 10.30
N LEU A 77 4.70 19.78 11.25
CA LEU A 77 5.59 18.65 11.46
C LEU A 77 4.99 17.72 12.52
N TYR A 78 4.72 16.47 12.14
CA TYR A 78 4.14 15.46 13.03
C TYR A 78 5.17 14.39 13.35
N SER A 79 5.47 14.20 14.64
CA SER A 79 6.39 13.17 15.12
C SER A 79 5.63 11.88 15.43
N ARG A 80 6.04 10.78 14.78
CA ARG A 80 5.51 9.45 15.04
C ARG A 80 6.14 8.83 16.29
N GLN A 81 5.49 7.79 16.82
CA GLN A 81 5.99 7.04 17.98
C GLN A 81 7.37 6.38 17.76
N ASP A 82 7.71 6.08 16.50
CA ASP A 82 9.01 5.53 16.10
C ASP A 82 10.11 6.60 15.94
N GLY A 83 9.79 7.87 16.19
CA GLY A 83 10.71 9.01 16.06
C GLY A 83 10.84 9.56 14.64
N SER A 84 10.12 9.00 13.65
CA SER A 84 10.08 9.54 12.30
C SER A 84 9.21 10.81 12.23
N MET A 85 9.60 11.74 11.35
CA MET A 85 8.91 13.01 11.16
C MET A 85 8.12 13.00 9.84
N LEU A 86 6.87 13.44 9.91
CA LEU A 86 6.00 13.66 8.75
C LEU A 86 5.79 15.16 8.53
N LEU A 87 5.74 15.52 7.26
CA LEU A 87 5.22 16.78 6.75
C LEU A 87 3.73 16.60 6.48
N VAL A 88 2.90 17.38 7.16
CA VAL A 88 1.44 17.19 7.17
C VAL A 88 0.78 18.49 6.73
N ASN A 89 -0.15 18.43 5.77
CA ASN A 89 -0.99 19.57 5.41
C ASN A 89 -1.74 20.06 6.65
N GLU A 90 -1.69 21.36 6.91
CA GLU A 90 -2.30 21.95 8.11
C GLU A 90 -3.82 21.67 8.16
N GLU A 91 -4.49 21.64 7.01
CA GLU A 91 -5.93 21.44 6.89
C GLU A 91 -6.41 20.06 7.37
N ILE A 92 -5.51 19.07 7.48
CA ILE A 92 -5.82 17.72 7.98
C ILE A 92 -5.27 17.44 9.37
N PHE A 93 -4.54 18.39 9.97
CA PHE A 93 -3.76 18.13 11.18
C PHE A 93 -4.63 17.65 12.35
N ASP A 94 -5.81 18.24 12.52
CA ASP A 94 -6.76 17.92 13.59
C ASP A 94 -7.34 16.49 13.52
N TYR A 95 -7.26 15.85 12.35
CA TYR A 95 -7.80 14.50 12.11
C TYR A 95 -6.79 13.59 11.42
N ILE A 96 -5.49 13.88 11.56
CA ILE A 96 -4.40 13.13 10.92
C ILE A 96 -4.43 11.63 11.24
N ASP A 97 -4.74 11.26 12.49
CA ASP A 97 -4.77 9.86 12.91
C ASP A 97 -5.85 9.07 12.14
N GLN A 98 -7.01 9.69 11.86
CA GLN A 98 -8.06 9.06 11.03
C GLN A 98 -7.57 8.83 9.60
N VAL A 99 -6.85 9.80 9.02
CA VAL A 99 -6.27 9.69 7.67
C VAL A 99 -5.22 8.57 7.62
N ILE A 100 -4.38 8.45 8.66
CA ILE A 100 -3.36 7.40 8.77
C ILE A 100 -4.00 6.02 8.89
N ASP A 101 -5.04 5.87 9.71
CA ASP A 101 -5.78 4.61 9.86
C ASP A 101 -6.40 4.15 8.53
N ILE A 102 -6.95 5.10 7.77
CA ILE A 102 -7.46 4.83 6.42
C ILE A 102 -6.32 4.41 5.49
N GLN A 103 -5.20 5.13 5.45
CA GLN A 103 -4.02 4.74 4.65
C GLN A 103 -3.49 3.33 5.00
N ASN A 104 -3.55 2.95 6.27
CA ASN A 104 -3.10 1.63 6.71
C ASN A 104 -4.04 0.51 6.28
N SER A 105 -5.35 0.79 6.18
CA SER A 105 -6.38 -0.17 5.74
C SER A 105 -6.55 -0.22 4.22
N HIS A 106 -6.08 0.77 3.47
CA HIS A 106 -6.27 0.87 2.01
C HIS A 106 -5.08 0.34 1.22
N VAL A 107 -5.31 -0.22 0.03
CA VAL A 107 -4.24 -0.65 -0.87
C VAL A 107 -3.45 0.58 -1.31
N TYR A 108 -2.12 0.51 -1.28
CA TYR A 108 -1.32 1.64 -1.74
C TYR A 108 -1.51 1.84 -3.24
N CYS A 109 -1.93 3.05 -3.63
CA CYS A 109 -2.13 3.46 -5.02
C CYS A 109 -1.16 4.61 -5.33
N VAL A 110 -0.42 4.48 -6.43
CA VAL A 110 0.49 5.54 -6.90
C VAL A 110 -0.28 6.44 -7.85
N CYS A 111 -0.52 7.68 -7.44
CA CYS A 111 -1.18 8.68 -8.28
C CYS A 111 -0.26 9.84 -8.63
N ASP A 112 0.02 9.94 -9.92
CA ASP A 112 0.79 11.01 -10.51
C ASP A 112 -0.13 12.18 -10.85
N ARG A 113 0.22 13.36 -10.33
CA ARG A 113 -0.53 14.60 -10.57
C ARG A 113 0.14 15.46 -11.62
N LYS A 114 -0.66 16.15 -12.43
CA LYS A 114 -0.11 17.10 -13.40
C LYS A 114 0.29 18.39 -12.70
N LYS A 115 1.30 19.06 -13.25
CA LYS A 115 1.87 20.27 -12.66
C LYS A 115 0.85 21.41 -12.58
N ASP A 116 0.00 21.55 -13.58
CA ASP A 116 -1.07 22.54 -13.66
C ASP A 116 -2.20 22.29 -12.65
N GLU A 117 -2.55 21.01 -12.39
CA GLU A 117 -3.49 20.63 -11.33
C GLU A 117 -2.97 21.04 -9.95
N LEU A 118 -1.71 20.71 -9.64
CA LEU A 118 -1.07 21.10 -8.37
C LEU A 118 -0.99 22.61 -8.23
N LEU A 119 -0.67 23.33 -9.31
CA LEU A 119 -0.64 24.79 -9.31
C LEU A 119 -2.02 25.39 -9.03
N ALA A 120 -3.09 24.84 -9.63
CA ALA A 120 -4.46 25.26 -9.36
C ALA A 120 -4.83 25.03 -7.89
N ILE A 121 -4.61 23.83 -7.34
CA ILE A 121 -4.87 23.53 -5.92
C ILE A 121 -4.09 24.47 -4.99
N GLY A 122 -2.82 24.72 -5.31
CA GLY A 122 -1.99 25.64 -4.56
C GLY A 122 -2.53 27.07 -4.54
N THR A 123 -3.02 27.54 -5.69
CA THR A 123 -3.48 28.92 -5.89
C THR A 123 -4.88 29.15 -5.35
N THR A 124 -5.81 28.22 -5.61
CA THR A 124 -7.25 28.39 -5.34
C THR A 124 -7.79 27.50 -4.22
N GLY A 125 -6.98 26.61 -3.64
CA GLY A 125 -7.44 25.59 -2.68
C GLY A 125 -7.98 24.33 -3.33
N VAL A 126 -8.59 24.44 -4.51
CA VAL A 126 -9.18 23.33 -5.26
C VAL A 126 -8.60 23.24 -6.68
N ASN A 127 -8.76 22.09 -7.34
CA ASN A 127 -8.35 21.91 -8.72
C ASN A 127 -9.38 22.54 -9.70
N THR A 128 -9.31 23.85 -9.89
CA THR A 128 -10.18 24.59 -10.82
C THR A 128 -9.98 24.24 -12.31
N ASN A 129 -8.95 23.46 -12.65
CA ASN A 129 -8.78 22.92 -14.00
C ASN A 129 -9.68 21.70 -14.25
N HIS A 130 -10.18 21.04 -13.21
CA HIS A 130 -11.12 19.93 -13.35
C HIS A 130 -12.56 20.46 -13.54
N PRO A 131 -13.30 20.04 -14.58
CA PRO A 131 -14.64 20.57 -14.86
C PRO A 131 -15.62 20.47 -13.69
N ALA A 132 -15.71 19.30 -13.04
CA ALA A 132 -16.61 19.09 -11.90
C ALA A 132 -16.31 20.04 -10.72
N ILE A 133 -15.04 20.15 -10.36
CA ILE A 133 -14.59 20.97 -9.23
C ILE A 133 -14.78 22.46 -9.56
N ASN A 134 -14.48 22.87 -10.78
CA ASN A 134 -14.67 24.25 -11.23
C ASN A 134 -16.15 24.65 -11.26
N THR A 135 -17.06 23.73 -11.58
CA THR A 135 -18.51 23.97 -11.50
C THR A 135 -18.91 24.29 -10.07
N LEU A 136 -18.57 23.43 -9.10
CA LEU A 136 -18.88 23.67 -7.70
C LEU A 136 -18.24 24.97 -7.18
N TYR A 137 -16.98 25.19 -7.50
CA TYR A 137 -16.25 26.40 -7.13
C TYR A 137 -16.98 27.68 -7.58
N LYS A 138 -17.41 27.73 -8.84
CA LYS A 138 -18.13 28.90 -9.37
C LYS A 138 -19.47 29.12 -8.67
N ILE A 139 -20.22 28.06 -8.39
CA ILE A 139 -21.51 28.15 -7.69
C ILE A 139 -21.30 28.75 -6.29
N LEU A 140 -20.32 28.24 -5.54
CA LEU A 140 -20.03 28.70 -4.17
C LEU A 140 -19.46 30.13 -4.12
N SER A 141 -18.76 30.56 -5.17
CA SER A 141 -18.25 31.93 -5.30
C SER A 141 -19.35 32.97 -5.62
N GLU A 142 -20.60 32.56 -5.86
CA GLU A 142 -21.71 33.50 -6.02
C GLU A 142 -22.06 34.18 -4.70
N SER A 143 -22.52 35.44 -4.77
CA SER A 143 -22.77 36.28 -3.58
C SER A 143 -23.67 35.62 -2.53
N THR A 144 -24.58 34.76 -2.96
CA THR A 144 -25.53 34.02 -2.12
C THR A 144 -24.85 33.01 -1.18
N PHE A 145 -23.68 32.48 -1.57
CA PHE A 145 -22.97 31.41 -0.86
C PHE A 145 -21.65 31.86 -0.22
N THR A 146 -21.12 33.04 -0.56
CA THR A 146 -19.86 33.58 -0.02
C THR A 146 -19.73 33.56 1.51
N TYR A 147 -20.83 33.70 2.27
CA TYR A 147 -20.79 33.65 3.74
C TYR A 147 -20.53 32.23 4.28
N ILE A 148 -20.95 31.20 3.55
CA ILE A 148 -20.83 29.79 3.97
C ILE A 148 -19.68 29.07 3.27
N GLU A 149 -19.13 29.62 2.18
CA GLU A 149 -18.11 29.02 1.33
C GLU A 149 -16.94 28.43 2.12
N ASN A 150 -16.36 29.21 3.04
CA ASN A 150 -15.21 28.75 3.85
C ASN A 150 -15.55 27.57 4.76
N GLY A 151 -16.75 27.59 5.37
CA GLY A 151 -17.20 26.49 6.23
C GLY A 151 -17.49 25.24 5.43
N PHE A 152 -18.11 25.40 4.26
CA PHE A 152 -18.42 24.30 3.36
C PHE A 152 -17.14 23.61 2.87
N TRP A 153 -16.13 24.36 2.42
CA TRP A 153 -14.88 23.76 1.95
C TRP A 153 -14.15 23.00 3.05
N ALA A 154 -14.17 23.47 4.30
CA ALA A 154 -13.58 22.74 5.42
C ALA A 154 -14.25 21.37 5.63
N ASP A 155 -15.58 21.32 5.65
CA ASP A 155 -16.35 20.07 5.79
C ASP A 155 -16.19 19.17 4.56
N PHE A 156 -16.14 19.77 3.36
CA PHE A 156 -15.89 19.08 2.10
C PHE A 156 -14.52 18.36 2.11
N PHE A 157 -13.45 19.08 2.44
CA PHE A 157 -12.11 18.49 2.51
C PHE A 157 -11.99 17.47 3.63
N PHE A 158 -12.64 17.70 4.78
CA PHE A 158 -12.74 16.69 5.83
C PHE A 158 -13.38 15.40 5.29
N ALA A 159 -14.51 15.50 4.59
CA ALA A 159 -15.19 14.34 4.03
C ALA A 159 -14.33 13.61 2.98
N VAL A 160 -13.66 14.35 2.09
CA VAL A 160 -12.76 13.78 1.06
C VAL A 160 -11.54 13.10 1.70
N HIS A 161 -10.88 13.76 2.64
CA HIS A 161 -9.67 13.25 3.30
C HIS A 161 -9.93 12.15 4.31
N THR A 162 -11.17 11.98 4.77
CA THR A 162 -11.58 10.86 5.64
C THR A 162 -12.46 9.83 4.93
N CYS A 163 -12.63 9.94 3.61
CA CYS A 163 -13.44 9.06 2.78
C CYS A 163 -14.86 8.84 3.34
N LYS A 164 -15.45 9.86 3.97
CA LYS A 164 -16.79 9.81 4.54
C LYS A 164 -17.84 10.07 3.47
N ASP A 165 -19.01 9.46 3.65
CA ASP A 165 -20.17 9.63 2.77
C ASP A 165 -20.48 11.12 2.54
N PRO A 166 -20.45 11.60 1.28
CA PRO A 166 -20.73 13.00 0.96
C PRO A 166 -22.20 13.41 1.17
N ALA A 167 -23.12 12.49 1.50
CA ALA A 167 -24.52 12.82 1.75
C ALA A 167 -24.72 13.93 2.81
N ASN A 168 -23.85 13.99 3.82
CA ASN A 168 -23.91 15.04 4.85
C ASN A 168 -23.52 16.43 4.32
N LEU A 169 -22.75 16.52 3.22
CA LEU A 169 -22.41 17.79 2.57
C LEU A 169 -23.62 18.39 1.84
N ILE A 170 -24.57 17.55 1.43
CA ILE A 170 -25.79 18.01 0.77
C ILE A 170 -26.75 18.63 1.79
N GLN A 171 -26.82 18.05 3.00
CA GLN A 171 -27.67 18.55 4.09
C GLN A 171 -27.35 19.99 4.50
N TRP A 172 -26.12 20.45 4.30
CA TRP A 172 -25.73 21.85 4.52
C TRP A 172 -26.61 22.84 3.74
N PHE A 173 -27.11 22.43 2.58
CA PHE A 173 -27.90 23.27 1.69
C PHE A 173 -29.40 23.18 1.94
N ASP A 174 -29.88 22.14 2.62
CA ASP A 174 -31.30 21.99 2.98
C ASP A 174 -31.80 23.13 3.88
N ASP A 175 -30.91 23.68 4.71
CA ASP A 175 -31.20 24.80 5.61
C ASP A 175 -31.15 26.17 4.90
N LEU A 176 -30.65 26.21 3.66
CA LEU A 176 -30.68 27.40 2.83
C LEU A 176 -32.00 27.40 2.07
N SER A 177 -32.76 28.49 2.13
CA SER A 177 -34.04 28.63 1.41
C SER A 177 -33.83 28.79 -0.11
N ILE A 178 -33.16 27.83 -0.74
CA ILE A 178 -32.92 27.73 -2.19
C ILE A 178 -34.02 26.87 -2.83
N ASP A 179 -34.26 27.07 -4.13
CA ASP A 179 -35.25 26.27 -4.86
C ASP A 179 -34.75 24.86 -5.18
N ASP A 180 -35.69 23.95 -5.46
CA ASP A 180 -35.42 22.53 -5.67
C ASP A 180 -34.48 22.26 -6.87
N ASP A 181 -34.57 23.07 -7.93
CA ASP A 181 -33.72 22.93 -9.13
C ASP A 181 -32.26 23.33 -8.83
N MET A 182 -32.07 24.40 -8.06
CA MET A 182 -30.76 24.84 -7.57
C MET A 182 -30.16 23.82 -6.59
N LEU A 183 -30.96 23.28 -5.66
CA LEU A 183 -30.51 22.25 -4.71
C LEU A 183 -30.07 20.97 -5.44
N ALA A 184 -30.82 20.53 -6.45
CA ALA A 184 -30.45 19.37 -7.26
C ALA A 184 -29.13 19.60 -8.01
N SER A 185 -28.98 20.76 -8.67
CA SER A 185 -27.77 21.13 -9.41
C SER A 185 -26.55 21.21 -8.49
N LEU A 186 -26.73 21.75 -7.29
CA LEU A 186 -25.68 21.86 -6.28
C LEU A 186 -25.29 20.49 -5.72
N SER A 187 -26.27 19.63 -5.44
CA SER A 187 -26.04 18.26 -4.98
C SER A 187 -25.21 17.45 -5.98
N GLU A 188 -25.54 17.55 -7.28
CA GLU A 188 -24.77 16.91 -8.35
C GLU A 188 -23.33 17.45 -8.40
N ALA A 189 -23.16 18.78 -8.37
CA ALA A 189 -21.84 19.42 -8.39
C ALA A 189 -20.98 19.02 -7.17
N VAL A 190 -21.58 18.85 -5.99
CA VAL A 190 -20.89 18.40 -4.77
C VAL A 190 -20.41 16.96 -4.90
N LEU A 191 -21.27 16.05 -5.37
CA LEU A 191 -20.90 14.66 -5.57
C LEU A 191 -19.79 14.51 -6.61
N ASP A 192 -19.96 15.16 -7.77
CA ASP A 192 -18.97 15.10 -8.84
C ASP A 192 -17.62 15.69 -8.40
N ALA A 193 -17.63 16.81 -7.67
CA ALA A 193 -16.41 17.37 -7.10
C ALA A 193 -15.78 16.44 -6.07
N TYR A 194 -16.57 15.84 -5.17
CA TYR A 194 -16.09 14.93 -4.14
C TYR A 194 -15.31 13.75 -4.74
N PHE A 195 -15.91 13.04 -5.70
CA PHE A 195 -15.28 11.86 -6.30
C PHE A 195 -14.05 12.20 -7.17
N ASN A 196 -13.90 13.46 -7.59
CA ASN A 196 -12.78 13.92 -8.40
C ASN A 196 -11.77 14.81 -7.65
N THR A 197 -11.92 14.96 -6.33
CA THR A 197 -10.95 15.72 -5.51
C THR A 197 -9.89 14.79 -4.95
N PRO A 198 -8.59 15.13 -5.08
CA PRO A 198 -7.51 14.35 -4.48
C PRO A 198 -7.65 14.20 -2.96
N SER A 199 -7.34 13.02 -2.44
CA SER A 199 -7.46 12.71 -1.02
C SER A 199 -6.13 12.27 -0.40
N ALA A 200 -5.78 12.89 0.74
CA ALA A 200 -4.69 12.47 1.61
C ALA A 200 -4.83 10.99 2.03
N ALA A 201 -6.05 10.54 2.38
CA ALA A 201 -6.32 9.15 2.75
C ALA A 201 -6.04 8.17 1.61
N LEU A 202 -6.17 8.62 0.37
CA LEU A 202 -5.98 7.82 -0.84
C LEU A 202 -4.66 8.14 -1.54
N PHE A 203 -3.64 8.54 -0.78
CA PHE A 203 -2.27 8.75 -1.28
C PHE A 203 -2.17 9.80 -2.40
N GLY A 204 -3.09 10.78 -2.40
CA GLY A 204 -3.19 11.80 -3.42
C GLY A 204 -4.05 11.41 -4.61
N CYS A 205 -4.61 10.20 -4.69
CA CYS A 205 -5.63 9.81 -5.66
C CYS A 205 -6.99 10.45 -5.36
N THR A 206 -7.85 10.58 -6.36
CA THR A 206 -9.27 10.89 -6.13
C THR A 206 -10.00 9.60 -5.73
N PRO A 207 -11.16 9.69 -5.06
CA PRO A 207 -12.00 8.51 -4.83
C PRO A 207 -12.34 7.74 -6.12
N MET A 208 -12.59 8.43 -7.23
CA MET A 208 -12.84 7.78 -8.52
C MET A 208 -11.61 7.00 -9.02
N GLU A 209 -10.44 7.64 -9.06
CA GLU A 209 -9.19 6.99 -9.50
C GLU A 209 -8.83 5.80 -8.62
N TYR A 210 -9.05 5.91 -7.31
CA TYR A 210 -8.82 4.81 -6.38
C TYR A 210 -9.78 3.65 -6.63
N MET A 211 -11.07 3.93 -6.85
CA MET A 211 -12.04 2.87 -7.19
C MET A 211 -11.69 2.17 -8.50
N ASP A 212 -11.28 2.93 -9.53
CA ASP A 212 -10.82 2.36 -10.80
C ASP A 212 -9.58 1.48 -10.58
N TYR A 213 -8.61 1.94 -9.80
CA TYR A 213 -7.43 1.16 -9.45
C TYR A 213 -7.79 -0.14 -8.73
N ILE A 214 -8.65 -0.10 -7.71
CA ILE A 214 -9.09 -1.30 -6.99
C ILE A 214 -9.89 -2.24 -7.90
N ASN A 215 -10.73 -1.70 -8.77
CA ASN A 215 -11.48 -2.50 -9.75
C ASN A 215 -10.53 -3.20 -10.74
N GLU A 216 -9.51 -2.51 -11.24
CA GLU A 216 -8.47 -3.11 -12.07
C GLU A 216 -7.69 -4.19 -11.32
N GLN A 217 -7.28 -3.93 -10.08
CA GLN A 217 -6.59 -4.92 -9.24
C GLN A 217 -7.47 -6.14 -8.97
N SER A 218 -8.75 -5.95 -8.66
CA SER A 218 -9.69 -7.05 -8.38
C SER A 218 -10.00 -7.89 -9.63
N GLN A 219 -10.11 -7.27 -10.81
CA GLN A 219 -10.29 -7.99 -12.07
C GLN A 219 -9.02 -8.75 -12.49
N GLN A 220 -7.83 -8.26 -12.11
CA GLN A 220 -6.56 -8.95 -12.30
C GLN A 220 -6.34 -10.07 -11.26
N SER A 221 -7.05 -10.07 -10.12
CA SER A 221 -6.74 -10.88 -8.94
C SER A 221 -7.62 -12.11 -8.69
N MET A 222 -8.30 -12.66 -9.70
CA MET A 222 -8.79 -14.04 -9.57
C MET A 222 -7.74 -14.97 -10.13
N GLN A 223 -7.01 -15.65 -9.25
CA GLN A 223 -6.10 -16.69 -9.66
C GLN A 223 -6.91 -17.76 -10.40
N GLY A 224 -6.43 -18.15 -11.58
CA GLY A 224 -7.04 -19.20 -12.38
C GLY A 224 -6.35 -20.53 -12.13
N ASN A 225 -5.04 -20.59 -12.43
CA ASN A 225 -4.25 -21.82 -12.39
C ASN A 225 -3.04 -21.71 -11.44
N ALA A 226 -3.18 -20.94 -10.36
CA ALA A 226 -2.10 -20.68 -9.41
C ALA A 226 -1.94 -21.77 -8.33
N SER A 227 -2.35 -23.01 -8.62
CA SER A 227 -2.22 -24.18 -7.74
C SER A 227 -1.63 -25.38 -8.48
N LEU A 228 -1.25 -26.42 -7.74
CA LEU A 228 -0.88 -27.69 -8.37
C LEU A 228 -2.13 -28.38 -8.97
N ASP A 229 -1.91 -29.22 -9.98
CA ASP A 229 -2.96 -30.12 -10.45
C ASP A 229 -3.22 -31.23 -9.41
N GLU A 230 -4.32 -31.97 -9.57
CA GLU A 230 -4.75 -33.00 -8.62
C GLU A 230 -3.70 -34.11 -8.42
N ASN A 231 -2.98 -34.50 -9.47
CA ASN A 231 -1.99 -35.58 -9.40
C ASN A 231 -0.74 -35.12 -8.66
N ASP A 232 -0.21 -33.94 -9.01
CA ASP A 232 0.93 -33.35 -8.33
C ASP A 232 0.59 -33.04 -6.85
N THR A 233 -0.63 -32.58 -6.57
CA THR A 233 -1.11 -32.35 -5.20
C THR A 233 -1.17 -33.64 -4.39
N ALA A 234 -1.74 -34.71 -4.96
CA ALA A 234 -1.82 -36.01 -4.29
C ALA A 234 -0.43 -36.58 -4.02
N LEU A 235 0.49 -36.47 -4.99
CA LEU A 235 1.88 -36.90 -4.85
C LEU A 235 2.61 -36.09 -3.78
N PHE A 236 2.40 -34.78 -3.73
CA PHE A 236 2.97 -33.91 -2.70
C PHE A 236 2.56 -34.36 -1.30
N TYR A 237 1.25 -34.52 -1.05
CA TYR A 237 0.77 -34.95 0.26
C TYR A 237 1.24 -36.35 0.64
N ASP A 238 1.34 -37.28 -0.33
CA ASP A 238 1.88 -38.62 -0.12
C ASP A 238 3.30 -38.55 0.47
N ILE A 239 4.20 -37.86 -0.22
CA ILE A 239 5.61 -37.82 0.19
C ILE A 239 5.85 -36.91 1.41
N TYR A 240 5.14 -35.78 1.49
CA TYR A 240 5.34 -34.80 2.55
C TYR A 240 4.83 -35.30 3.90
N LEU A 241 3.63 -35.91 3.94
CA LEU A 241 3.09 -36.46 5.19
C LEU A 241 3.88 -37.68 5.68
N ALA A 242 4.45 -38.49 4.78
CA ALA A 242 5.37 -39.58 5.14
C ALA A 242 6.66 -39.04 5.80
N LEU A 243 7.21 -37.95 5.26
CA LEU A 243 8.39 -37.29 5.81
C LEU A 243 8.12 -36.68 7.20
N LEU A 244 6.97 -36.02 7.39
CA LEU A 244 6.55 -35.50 8.70
C LEU A 244 6.30 -36.64 9.70
N GLU A 245 5.67 -37.75 9.27
CA GLU A 245 5.49 -38.93 10.12
C GLU A 245 6.82 -39.50 10.59
N TYR A 246 7.76 -39.70 9.66
CA TYR A 246 9.09 -40.20 9.98
C TYR A 246 9.80 -39.31 11.00
N THR A 247 9.77 -38.00 10.75
CA THR A 247 10.35 -36.98 11.64
C THR A 247 9.76 -37.08 13.04
N ASN A 248 8.42 -37.12 13.16
CA ASN A 248 7.78 -37.18 14.46
C ASN A 248 8.01 -38.52 15.18
N LYS A 249 8.02 -39.64 14.46
CA LYS A 249 8.32 -40.96 15.05
C LYS A 249 9.73 -41.02 15.61
N LYS A 250 10.71 -40.45 14.90
CA LYS A 250 12.12 -40.49 15.29
C LYS A 250 12.40 -39.58 16.48
N TYR A 251 11.85 -38.36 16.50
CA TYR A 251 12.20 -37.35 17.50
C TYR A 251 11.11 -37.08 18.56
N LYS A 252 9.92 -37.67 18.41
CA LYS A 252 8.80 -37.58 19.37
C LYS A 252 8.39 -36.13 19.69
N ILE A 253 8.41 -35.26 18.68
CA ILE A 253 8.14 -33.81 18.78
C ILE A 253 6.73 -33.57 19.36
N VAL A 254 5.72 -34.22 18.76
CA VAL A 254 4.34 -34.23 19.24
C VAL A 254 4.05 -35.60 19.84
N LYS A 255 3.99 -35.64 21.17
CA LYS A 255 3.69 -36.86 21.94
C LYS A 255 2.29 -37.39 21.59
N GLY A 256 2.19 -38.70 21.41
CA GLY A 256 0.92 -39.38 21.08
C GLY A 256 0.53 -39.36 19.60
N LEU A 257 1.16 -38.52 18.77
CA LEU A 257 0.85 -38.44 17.34
C LEU A 257 1.72 -39.41 16.52
N LYS A 258 1.32 -40.68 16.46
CA LYS A 258 2.11 -41.71 15.77
C LYS A 258 1.80 -41.90 14.29
N LYS A 259 0.60 -41.52 13.83
CA LYS A 259 0.17 -41.66 12.44
C LYS A 259 -0.24 -40.29 11.89
N ILE A 260 0.41 -39.91 10.79
CA ILE A 260 0.19 -38.70 10.00
C ILE A 260 -0.05 -39.10 8.54
N TYR A 261 0.72 -40.06 8.03
CA TYR A 261 0.59 -40.57 6.67
C TYR A 261 -0.80 -41.18 6.43
N HIS A 262 -1.45 -40.74 5.34
CA HIS A 262 -2.85 -41.05 4.99
C HIS A 262 -3.87 -40.84 6.12
N ARG A 263 -3.62 -39.89 7.02
CA ARG A 263 -4.59 -39.56 8.07
C ARG A 263 -5.49 -38.42 7.61
N SER A 264 -6.80 -38.61 7.72
CA SER A 264 -7.79 -37.55 7.63
C SER A 264 -7.75 -36.67 8.88
N HIS A 265 -7.80 -35.35 8.70
CA HIS A 265 -7.80 -34.32 9.75
C HIS A 265 -6.52 -34.29 10.60
N LEU A 266 -5.61 -33.40 10.21
CA LEU A 266 -4.39 -33.08 10.94
C LEU A 266 -4.56 -31.69 11.56
N GLU A 267 -4.23 -31.58 12.85
CA GLU A 267 -4.25 -30.28 13.53
C GLU A 267 -3.06 -29.43 13.05
N PRO A 268 -3.29 -28.24 12.45
CA PRO A 268 -2.23 -27.43 11.86
C PRO A 268 -1.11 -27.11 12.85
N GLU A 269 -1.45 -26.75 14.10
CA GLU A 269 -0.46 -26.41 15.13
C GLU A 269 0.51 -27.58 15.42
N LYS A 270 0.03 -28.81 15.40
CA LYS A 270 0.88 -30.01 15.58
C LYS A 270 1.78 -30.23 14.37
N MET A 271 1.28 -29.99 13.16
CA MET A 271 2.06 -30.13 11.93
C MET A 271 3.15 -29.08 11.85
N THR A 272 2.83 -27.82 12.17
CA THR A 272 3.78 -26.70 12.28
C THR A 272 4.96 -27.03 13.18
N LYS A 273 4.73 -27.63 14.36
CA LYS A 273 5.82 -28.03 15.27
C LYS A 273 6.77 -29.06 14.64
N ILE A 274 6.22 -30.04 13.92
CA ILE A 274 7.01 -31.10 13.27
C ILE A 274 7.77 -30.53 12.07
N ARG A 275 7.10 -29.75 11.23
CA ARG A 275 7.68 -29.02 10.10
C ARG A 275 8.84 -28.14 10.53
N ASN A 276 8.65 -27.35 11.58
CA ASN A 276 9.68 -26.42 12.05
C ASN A 276 10.95 -27.19 12.44
N PHE A 277 10.81 -28.28 13.21
CA PHE A 277 11.92 -29.15 13.57
C PHE A 277 12.58 -29.81 12.34
N LEU A 278 11.80 -30.27 11.36
CA LEU A 278 12.32 -30.86 10.12
C LEU A 278 13.26 -29.89 9.39
N PHE A 279 12.84 -28.64 9.19
CA PHE A 279 13.61 -27.67 8.42
C PHE A 279 14.74 -27.00 9.21
N GLU A 280 14.70 -27.04 10.55
CA GLU A 280 15.83 -26.73 11.43
C GLU A 280 16.90 -27.85 11.42
N HIS A 281 16.49 -29.09 11.11
CA HIS A 281 17.36 -30.27 11.07
C HIS A 281 17.27 -31.00 9.72
N ARG A 282 17.69 -30.33 8.64
CA ARG A 282 17.55 -30.85 7.26
C ARG A 282 18.24 -32.18 6.98
N ASN A 283 19.20 -32.59 7.80
CA ASN A 283 19.84 -33.91 7.74
C ASN A 283 18.85 -35.07 7.98
N ILE A 284 17.66 -34.80 8.53
CA ILE A 284 16.57 -35.78 8.64
C ILE A 284 16.12 -36.27 7.27
N ILE A 285 16.15 -35.40 6.25
CA ILE A 285 15.78 -35.74 4.87
C ILE A 285 16.75 -36.79 4.30
N ASP A 286 18.06 -36.62 4.52
CA ASP A 286 19.07 -37.58 4.07
C ASP A 286 18.87 -38.96 4.72
N ASP A 287 18.55 -38.97 6.01
CA ASP A 287 18.29 -40.20 6.77
C ASP A 287 16.97 -40.87 6.34
N PHE A 288 15.93 -40.09 6.02
CA PHE A 288 14.68 -40.59 5.45
C PHE A 288 14.95 -41.31 4.12
N ILE A 289 15.66 -40.65 3.19
CA ILE A 289 15.96 -41.19 1.87
C ILE A 289 16.79 -42.46 1.98
N LYS A 290 17.84 -42.46 2.83
CA LYS A 290 18.72 -43.62 3.02
C LYS A 290 17.99 -44.84 3.57
N LYS A 291 17.04 -44.64 4.49
CA LYS A 291 16.28 -45.75 5.10
C LYS A 291 15.08 -46.17 4.27
N ASN A 292 14.52 -45.26 3.49
CA ASN A 292 13.32 -45.41 2.68
C ASN A 292 12.21 -46.24 3.38
N PRO A 293 11.73 -45.81 4.57
CA PRO A 293 10.83 -46.63 5.38
C PRO A 293 9.45 -46.87 4.76
N PHE A 294 9.09 -46.08 3.76
CA PHE A 294 7.83 -46.17 3.01
C PHE A 294 8.00 -46.81 1.62
N GLN A 295 9.20 -47.30 1.29
CA GLN A 295 9.51 -47.98 0.02
C GLN A 295 9.15 -47.16 -1.22
N PHE A 296 9.43 -45.87 -1.18
CA PHE A 296 9.26 -44.96 -2.30
C PHE A 296 10.24 -45.26 -3.44
N ASP A 297 9.79 -45.01 -4.66
CA ASP A 297 10.59 -45.11 -5.88
C ASP A 297 11.62 -43.96 -5.99
N GLU A 298 12.48 -44.05 -7.00
CA GLU A 298 13.54 -43.06 -7.21
C GLU A 298 13.00 -41.64 -7.48
N GLU A 299 11.87 -41.52 -8.19
CA GLU A 299 11.23 -40.22 -8.48
C GLU A 299 10.79 -39.53 -7.18
N LYS A 300 10.05 -40.24 -6.33
CA LYS A 300 9.60 -39.71 -5.04
C LYS A 300 10.78 -39.34 -4.13
N LEU A 301 11.82 -40.16 -4.11
CA LEU A 301 13.02 -39.88 -3.32
C LEU A 301 13.78 -38.66 -3.84
N ALA A 302 13.82 -38.44 -5.16
CA ALA A 302 14.38 -37.24 -5.77
C ALA A 302 13.60 -35.98 -5.37
N LEU A 303 12.27 -36.01 -5.44
CA LEU A 303 11.43 -34.89 -4.98
C LEU A 303 11.67 -34.56 -3.50
N ILE A 304 11.73 -35.58 -2.63
CA ILE A 304 11.99 -35.39 -1.19
C ILE A 304 13.38 -34.80 -0.95
N LYS A 305 14.39 -35.19 -1.74
CA LYS A 305 15.75 -34.68 -1.63
C LYS A 305 15.78 -33.16 -1.84
N ASP A 306 14.97 -32.65 -2.75
CA ASP A 306 14.95 -31.23 -3.08
C ASP A 306 14.36 -30.38 -1.96
N PHE A 307 13.53 -30.94 -1.07
CA PHE A 307 13.06 -30.22 0.13
C PHE A 307 14.21 -29.73 1.03
N LYS A 308 15.44 -30.23 0.86
CA LYS A 308 16.64 -29.67 1.50
C LYS A 308 16.94 -28.22 1.09
N TYR A 309 16.39 -27.74 -0.01
CA TYR A 309 16.53 -26.35 -0.47
C TYR A 309 15.37 -25.45 -0.06
N ALA A 310 14.43 -25.95 0.76
CA ALA A 310 13.30 -25.16 1.24
C ALA A 310 13.71 -23.77 1.77
N VAL A 311 12.93 -22.74 1.49
CA VAL A 311 13.13 -21.40 2.05
C VAL A 311 12.06 -21.19 3.13
N LYS A 312 12.48 -21.20 4.39
CA LYS A 312 11.60 -20.96 5.55
C LYS A 312 11.92 -19.60 6.13
N GLY A 313 10.91 -18.78 6.34
CA GLY A 313 11.10 -17.44 6.89
C GLY A 313 9.80 -16.67 7.01
N MET A 314 9.94 -15.47 7.56
CA MET A 314 8.91 -14.45 7.38
C MET A 314 8.87 -14.04 5.91
N GLY A 315 7.67 -13.88 5.39
CA GLY A 315 7.42 -13.34 4.06
C GLY A 315 6.20 -12.44 4.07
N ILE A 316 5.98 -11.74 2.98
CA ILE A 316 4.84 -10.86 2.75
C ILE A 316 4.23 -11.25 1.42
N ILE A 317 2.98 -11.69 1.42
CA ILE A 317 2.22 -11.92 0.18
C ILE A 317 1.87 -10.55 -0.39
N ILE A 318 2.25 -10.29 -1.63
CA ILE A 318 2.23 -8.94 -2.21
C ILE A 318 1.04 -8.76 -3.15
N LYS A 319 0.88 -9.70 -4.09
CA LYS A 319 -0.17 -9.66 -5.10
C LYS A 319 -0.42 -11.06 -5.67
N TYR A 320 -1.57 -11.18 -6.31
CA TYR A 320 -1.98 -12.37 -7.03
C TYR A 320 -1.87 -12.14 -8.54
N GLU A 321 -1.29 -13.09 -9.24
CA GLU A 321 -1.24 -13.18 -10.70
C GLU A 321 -2.06 -14.41 -11.14
N ALA A 322 -2.51 -14.44 -12.38
CA ALA A 322 -3.41 -15.48 -12.89
C ALA A 322 -2.89 -16.92 -12.65
N ASP A 323 -1.57 -17.12 -12.74
CA ASP A 323 -0.93 -18.43 -12.66
C ASP A 323 0.00 -18.61 -11.44
N TYR A 324 0.14 -17.61 -10.56
CA TYR A 324 0.99 -17.70 -9.36
C TYR A 324 0.72 -16.59 -8.34
N THR A 325 1.21 -16.76 -7.12
CA THR A 325 1.23 -15.74 -6.07
C THR A 325 2.64 -15.15 -5.96
N VAL A 326 2.75 -13.83 -5.83
CA VAL A 326 4.02 -13.14 -5.57
C VAL A 326 4.20 -12.96 -4.07
N ILE A 327 5.30 -13.49 -3.54
CA ILE A 327 5.69 -13.33 -2.14
C ILE A 327 7.10 -12.76 -2.05
N SER A 328 7.32 -11.74 -1.21
CA SER A 328 8.66 -11.33 -0.79
C SER A 328 9.04 -12.08 0.48
N MET A 329 10.26 -12.58 0.55
CA MET A 329 10.78 -13.29 1.72
C MET A 329 11.87 -12.45 2.41
N GLN A 330 12.15 -12.74 3.67
CA GLN A 330 13.17 -12.07 4.50
C GLN A 330 14.61 -12.07 3.95
N ASP A 331 14.87 -12.75 2.82
CA ASP A 331 16.14 -12.77 2.11
C ASP A 331 16.19 -11.74 0.95
N ASP A 332 15.26 -10.78 0.98
CA ASP A 332 15.05 -9.72 -0.02
C ASP A 332 14.73 -10.24 -1.43
N ASN A 333 14.34 -11.52 -1.55
CA ASN A 333 13.96 -12.14 -2.82
C ASN A 333 12.44 -12.22 -2.99
N PHE A 334 12.00 -12.10 -4.24
CA PHE A 334 10.61 -12.25 -4.65
C PHE A 334 10.43 -13.62 -5.31
N TYR A 335 9.42 -14.37 -4.89
CA TYR A 335 9.14 -15.71 -5.39
C TYR A 335 7.76 -15.79 -6.03
N ALA A 336 7.68 -16.48 -7.17
CA ALA A 336 6.42 -16.92 -7.75
C ALA A 336 6.08 -18.29 -7.17
N ILE A 337 5.02 -18.37 -6.37
CA ILE A 337 4.63 -19.59 -5.66
C ILE A 337 3.25 -20.05 -6.11
N LEU A 338 3.02 -21.36 -6.03
CA LEU A 338 1.72 -21.96 -6.25
C LEU A 338 1.11 -22.44 -4.94
N GLY A 339 -0.22 -22.41 -4.93
CA GLY A 339 -1.05 -23.15 -4.00
C GLY A 339 -0.90 -24.68 -4.16
N LEU A 340 -1.54 -25.42 -3.27
CA LEU A 340 -1.62 -26.88 -3.35
C LEU A 340 -2.94 -27.28 -4.01
N THR A 341 -3.97 -27.52 -3.21
CA THR A 341 -5.31 -27.93 -3.68
C THR A 341 -6.14 -26.75 -4.20
N THR A 342 -5.92 -25.55 -3.66
CA THR A 342 -6.64 -24.32 -4.00
C THR A 342 -5.64 -23.20 -4.24
N ASN A 343 -6.08 -22.15 -4.90
CA ASN A 343 -5.32 -20.92 -5.00
C ASN A 343 -5.19 -20.23 -3.63
N ILE A 344 -4.20 -19.34 -3.50
CA ILE A 344 -3.92 -18.68 -2.21
C ILE A 344 -4.91 -17.52 -1.97
N ASP A 345 -5.39 -16.88 -3.04
CA ASP A 345 -6.43 -15.83 -2.98
C ASP A 345 -7.77 -16.33 -2.39
N GLU A 346 -8.09 -17.62 -2.53
CA GLU A 346 -9.25 -18.26 -1.88
C GLU A 346 -9.10 -18.34 -0.34
N VAL A 347 -7.87 -18.32 0.17
CA VAL A 347 -7.57 -18.42 1.60
C VAL A 347 -7.30 -17.03 2.20
N ILE A 348 -6.59 -16.18 1.48
CA ILE A 348 -6.24 -14.81 1.87
C ILE A 348 -6.76 -13.88 0.78
N PRO A 349 -7.90 -13.20 1.00
CA PRO A 349 -8.48 -12.30 0.02
C PRO A 349 -7.53 -11.15 -0.37
N ASN A 350 -7.64 -10.66 -1.61
CA ASN A 350 -6.77 -9.60 -2.15
C ASN A 350 -6.82 -8.31 -1.31
N GLU A 351 -7.95 -8.01 -0.68
CA GLU A 351 -8.14 -6.83 0.16
C GLU A 351 -7.28 -6.86 1.44
N GLN A 352 -6.74 -8.02 1.81
CA GLN A 352 -5.84 -8.17 2.95
C GLN A 352 -4.37 -7.95 2.60
N LEU A 353 -4.03 -7.72 1.34
CA LEU A 353 -2.65 -7.54 0.90
C LEU A 353 -2.12 -6.11 1.16
N PRO A 354 -0.81 -5.95 1.41
CA PRO A 354 0.19 -7.01 1.61
C PRO A 354 -0.01 -7.76 2.95
N TYR A 355 0.13 -9.09 2.93
CA TYR A 355 -0.20 -9.95 4.07
C TYR A 355 1.06 -10.63 4.64
N PRO A 356 1.55 -10.23 5.83
CA PRO A 356 2.73 -10.84 6.45
C PRO A 356 2.44 -12.26 6.99
N VAL A 357 3.28 -13.22 6.61
CA VAL A 357 3.14 -14.64 6.96
C VAL A 357 4.46 -15.25 7.36
N GLN A 358 4.43 -16.24 8.25
CA GLN A 358 5.49 -17.22 8.39
C GLN A 358 5.14 -18.40 7.48
N ILE A 359 6.03 -18.70 6.55
CA ILE A 359 5.79 -19.69 5.48
C ILE A 359 7.04 -20.53 5.22
N THR A 360 6.84 -21.70 4.61
CA THR A 360 7.93 -22.52 4.05
C THR A 360 7.67 -22.74 2.56
N LEU A 361 8.58 -22.24 1.73
CA LEU A 361 8.61 -22.46 0.29
C LEU A 361 9.40 -23.74 -0.01
N LEU A 362 8.83 -24.62 -0.81
CA LEU A 362 9.43 -25.89 -1.21
C LEU A 362 9.67 -25.90 -2.72
N PRO A 363 10.84 -26.38 -3.18
CA PRO A 363 10.99 -26.73 -4.58
C PRO A 363 10.07 -27.91 -4.92
N TRP A 364 9.37 -27.77 -6.04
CA TRP A 364 8.54 -28.82 -6.60
C TRP A 364 8.76 -28.89 -8.09
N ARG A 365 9.61 -29.83 -8.54
CA ARG A 365 10.05 -29.92 -9.94
C ARG A 365 10.65 -28.56 -10.38
N ASN A 366 10.04 -27.90 -11.37
CA ASN A 366 10.46 -26.57 -11.84
C ASN A 366 9.59 -25.43 -11.29
N LYS A 367 8.84 -25.68 -10.21
CA LYS A 367 7.91 -24.73 -9.57
C LYS A 367 8.32 -24.52 -8.11
N ILE A 368 7.71 -23.53 -7.48
CA ILE A 368 7.79 -23.31 -6.03
C ILE A 368 6.39 -23.43 -5.47
N ILE A 369 6.25 -24.17 -4.38
CA ILE A 369 4.97 -24.35 -3.67
C ILE A 369 5.16 -23.94 -2.22
N TYR A 370 4.07 -23.59 -1.55
CA TYR A 370 4.05 -23.61 -0.10
C TYR A 370 3.61 -24.99 0.42
N ASP A 371 3.86 -25.27 1.69
CA ASP A 371 3.63 -26.59 2.28
C ASP A 371 2.22 -26.82 2.85
N GLY A 372 1.28 -25.90 2.57
CA GLY A 372 -0.08 -25.95 3.10
C GLY A 372 -0.24 -25.31 4.49
N LEU A 373 0.83 -24.80 5.11
CA LEU A 373 0.80 -24.25 6.46
C LEU A 373 1.25 -22.77 6.47
N LEU A 374 0.33 -21.89 6.82
CA LEU A 374 0.56 -20.46 7.02
C LEU A 374 0.37 -20.11 8.49
N GLU A 375 1.25 -19.30 9.05
CA GLU A 375 1.04 -18.66 10.35
C GLU A 375 1.00 -17.15 10.12
N SER A 376 -0.10 -16.50 10.52
CA SER A 376 -0.27 -15.07 10.36
C SER A 376 0.53 -14.29 11.40
N TYR A 377 1.04 -13.11 11.01
CA TYR A 377 1.56 -12.14 11.97
C TYR A 377 0.49 -11.09 12.28
N ALA A 378 0.37 -10.74 13.55
CA ALA A 378 -0.44 -9.59 13.98
C ALA A 378 0.31 -8.27 13.75
N ILE A 379 0.76 -8.03 12.52
CA ILE A 379 1.48 -6.82 12.12
C ILE A 379 0.70 -6.17 10.98
N GLN A 380 0.38 -4.88 11.14
CA GLN A 380 -0.18 -4.09 10.05
C GLN A 380 0.94 -3.54 9.17
N VAL A 381 0.80 -3.68 7.86
CA VAL A 381 1.71 -3.11 6.88
C VAL A 381 1.28 -1.67 6.61
N GLY A 382 2.04 -0.70 7.13
CA GLY A 382 1.76 0.72 6.90
C GLY A 382 2.14 1.20 5.50
N LYS A 383 1.65 2.40 5.12
CA LYS A 383 1.89 3.06 3.81
C LYS A 383 3.33 2.94 3.30
N ASN A 384 4.31 3.32 4.13
CA ASN A 384 5.72 3.37 3.71
C ASN A 384 6.26 1.99 3.34
N MET A 385 5.85 0.96 4.08
CA MET A 385 6.25 -0.42 3.79
C MET A 385 5.56 -0.93 2.51
N LYS A 386 4.27 -0.61 2.30
CA LYS A 386 3.57 -0.95 1.04
C LYS A 386 4.28 -0.35 -0.18
N LYS A 387 4.69 0.92 -0.07
CA LYS A 387 5.44 1.62 -1.13
C LYS A 387 6.81 0.98 -1.39
N MET A 388 7.59 0.75 -0.34
CA MET A 388 8.91 0.11 -0.45
C MET A 388 8.79 -1.26 -1.14
N ILE A 389 7.81 -2.07 -0.75
CA ILE A 389 7.55 -3.37 -1.38
C ILE A 389 7.22 -3.22 -2.88
N ALA A 390 6.39 -2.24 -3.25
CA ALA A 390 6.02 -1.99 -4.64
C ALA A 390 7.23 -1.56 -5.50
N GLU A 391 8.08 -0.69 -4.95
CA GLU A 391 9.31 -0.23 -5.61
C GLU A 391 10.33 -1.36 -5.73
N GLU A 392 10.52 -2.17 -4.69
CA GLU A 392 11.42 -3.32 -4.72
C GLU A 392 10.95 -4.36 -5.74
N LEU A 393 9.65 -4.66 -5.78
CA LEU A 393 9.08 -5.60 -6.74
C LEU A 393 9.32 -5.15 -8.19
N ALA A 394 9.25 -3.86 -8.48
CA ALA A 394 9.52 -3.32 -9.81
C ALA A 394 11.00 -3.45 -10.23
N ASN A 395 11.92 -3.52 -9.26
CA ASN A 395 13.37 -3.54 -9.49
C ASN A 395 14.01 -4.92 -9.37
N HIS A 396 13.31 -5.91 -8.81
CA HIS A 396 13.82 -7.27 -8.59
C HIS A 396 13.29 -8.28 -9.60
N HIS A 397 14.10 -9.30 -9.88
CA HIS A 397 13.68 -10.42 -10.71
C HIS A 397 12.90 -11.43 -9.88
N LEU A 398 11.78 -11.90 -10.42
CA LEU A 398 10.95 -12.91 -9.78
C LEU A 398 11.58 -14.31 -9.89
N ILE A 399 11.81 -14.96 -8.76
CA ILE A 399 12.33 -16.33 -8.68
C ILE A 399 11.17 -17.31 -8.87
N THR A 400 11.23 -18.08 -9.95
CA THR A 400 10.18 -19.06 -10.31
C THR A 400 10.55 -20.51 -9.98
N SER A 401 11.79 -20.75 -9.54
CA SER A 401 12.25 -22.08 -9.11
C SER A 401 13.39 -21.98 -8.09
N ILE A 402 13.36 -22.86 -7.09
CA ILE A 402 14.47 -23.10 -6.16
C ILE A 402 15.20 -24.35 -6.68
N LYS A 403 16.48 -24.25 -7.02
CA LYS A 403 17.20 -25.36 -7.69
C LYS A 403 17.69 -26.43 -6.69
N PRO A 404 17.83 -27.71 -7.08
CA PRO A 404 17.53 -28.32 -8.39
C PRO A 404 16.75 -29.66 -8.34
N PHE A 405 15.65 -29.76 -9.09
CA PHE A 405 15.14 -31.06 -9.57
C PHE A 405 15.69 -31.34 -10.97
N GLN A 406 16.36 -32.48 -11.19
CA GLN A 406 16.57 -33.04 -12.54
C GLN A 406 16.55 -34.57 -12.49
N ALA A 407 15.41 -35.10 -12.96
CA ALA A 407 15.05 -36.47 -13.34
C ALA A 407 15.69 -37.63 -12.57
#